data_AF-A0A944W182-F1
#
_entry.id   AF-A0A944W182-F1
#
_cell.length_a   1.000
_cell.length_b   1.000
_cell.length_c   1.000
_cell.angle_alpha   90.00
_cell.angle_beta   90.00
_cell.angle_gamma   90.00
#
_symmetry.space_group_name_H-M   'P 1'
#
loop_
_entity.id
_entity.type
_entity.pdbx_description
1 polymer ?
#
loop_
_entity_poly.entity_id
_entity_poly.type
_entity_poly.pdbx_seq_one_letter_code
_entity_poly.pdbx_strand_id
1 'polypeptide(L)'
;MPLKTISKTVTLAGTAERLSSTDLLVWWARVKAKTANAGTVYLGDATVSSSDPGLVADDTIELRGHPNLNLYDVFVDAGTSAEGVDVWYLEYA
;
A
#
# COMPACT_ATOMS: atom_id res chain seq x y z
N MET A 1 -8.10 15.57 -13.03
CA MET A 1 -8.61 14.34 -12.36
C MET A 1 -8.46 14.55 -10.85
N PRO A 2 -9.46 14.24 -10.01
CA PRO A 2 -9.36 14.48 -8.57
C PRO A 2 -8.41 13.47 -7.92
N LEU A 3 -7.69 13.93 -6.89
CA LEU A 3 -6.93 13.05 -6.01
C LEU A 3 -7.92 12.21 -5.19
N LYS A 4 -7.74 10.90 -5.17
CA LYS A 4 -8.55 9.95 -4.40
C LYS A 4 -7.72 9.30 -3.31
N THR A 5 -8.39 8.68 -2.35
CA THR A 5 -7.74 8.04 -1.19
C THR A 5 -8.33 6.66 -0.91
N ILE A 6 -7.48 5.71 -0.54
CA ILE A 6 -7.86 4.41 0.03
C ILE A 6 -7.11 4.25 1.35
N SER A 7 -7.77 3.69 2.37
CA SER A 7 -7.10 3.26 3.60
C SER A 7 -7.13 1.75 3.65
N LYS A 8 -5.95 1.12 3.84
CA LYS A 8 -5.81 -0.32 3.94
C LYS A 8 -5.25 -0.68 5.33
N THR A 9 -5.87 -1.66 5.95
CA THR A 9 -5.39 -2.29 7.19
C THR A 9 -5.18 -3.76 6.90
N VAL A 10 -4.03 -4.27 7.34
CA VAL A 10 -3.67 -5.69 7.35
C VAL A 10 -4.32 -6.33 8.57
N THR A 11 -5.20 -7.28 8.33
CA THR A 11 -6.02 -7.94 9.35
C THR A 11 -5.17 -8.89 10.19
N LEU A 12 -4.23 -9.59 9.55
CA LEU A 12 -3.35 -10.57 10.16
C LEU A 12 -1.91 -10.34 9.71
N ALA A 13 -1.01 -10.14 10.67
CA ALA A 13 0.43 -10.03 10.40
C ALA A 13 0.96 -11.24 9.62
N GLY A 14 1.87 -10.99 8.68
CA GLY A 14 2.46 -12.03 7.82
C GLY A 14 1.51 -12.49 6.70
N THR A 15 0.43 -11.76 6.44
CA THR A 15 -0.52 -12.06 5.36
C THR A 15 -0.61 -10.86 4.44
N ALA A 16 -0.05 -11.01 3.24
CA ALA A 16 -0.13 -9.99 2.20
C ALA A 16 -1.60 -9.74 1.78
N GLU A 17 -2.01 -8.47 1.80
CA GLU A 17 -3.34 -8.04 1.38
C GLU A 17 -3.28 -6.99 0.27
N ARG A 18 -4.11 -7.13 -0.76
CA ARG A 18 -4.19 -6.16 -1.86
C ARG A 18 -4.63 -4.78 -1.37
N LEU A 19 -4.07 -3.72 -1.97
CA LEU A 19 -4.50 -2.34 -1.75
C LEU A 19 -5.88 -2.05 -2.36
N SER A 20 -6.19 -2.64 -3.51
CA SER A 20 -7.50 -2.55 -4.18
C SER A 20 -8.12 -3.94 -4.38
N SER A 21 -9.44 -4.04 -4.22
CA SER A 21 -10.20 -5.28 -4.46
C SER A 21 -10.58 -5.49 -5.93
N THR A 22 -10.44 -4.46 -6.76
CA THR A 22 -10.68 -4.48 -8.20
C THR A 22 -9.50 -3.87 -8.95
N ASP A 23 -9.39 -4.15 -10.25
CA ASP A 23 -8.44 -3.46 -11.11
C ASP A 23 -8.60 -1.94 -10.98
N LEU A 24 -7.50 -1.27 -10.68
CA LEU A 24 -7.45 0.16 -10.42
C LEU A 24 -6.16 0.72 -11.00
N LEU A 25 -6.24 1.09 -12.28
CA LEU A 25 -5.15 1.73 -13.00
C LEU A 25 -5.01 3.20 -12.58
N VAL A 26 -3.79 3.59 -12.21
CA VAL A 26 -3.45 4.92 -11.72
C VAL A 26 -2.17 5.41 -12.39
N TRP A 27 -2.04 6.74 -12.49
CA TRP A 27 -0.80 7.39 -12.95
C TRP A 27 0.32 7.29 -11.92
N TRP A 28 -0.04 7.49 -10.66
CA TRP A 28 0.85 7.42 -9.51
C TRP A 28 0.02 7.19 -8.24
N ALA A 29 0.67 6.67 -7.22
CA ALA A 29 0.12 6.59 -5.88
C ALA A 29 1.19 6.99 -4.85
N ARG A 30 0.79 7.76 -3.84
CA ARG A 30 1.59 8.02 -2.65
C ARG A 30 1.04 7.15 -1.52
N VAL A 31 1.90 6.35 -0.92
CA VAL A 31 1.56 5.45 0.17
C VAL A 31 2.24 5.96 1.42
N LYS A 32 1.48 6.12 2.50
CA LYS A 32 1.98 6.50 3.82
C LYS A 32 1.63 5.41 4.82
N ALA A 33 2.61 4.96 5.60
CA ALA A 33 2.34 4.12 6.75
C ALA A 33 1.52 4.89 7.79
N LYS A 34 0.43 4.29 8.28
CA LYS A 34 -0.47 4.95 9.23
C LYS A 34 0.29 5.40 10.46
N THR A 35 -0.02 6.61 10.94
CA THR A 35 0.58 7.21 12.14
C THR A 35 0.39 6.33 13.39
N ALA A 36 -0.66 5.52 13.43
CA ALA A 36 -0.96 4.62 14.55
C ALA A 36 -0.27 3.25 14.47
N ASN A 37 0.51 2.97 13.40
CA ASN A 37 1.30 1.73 13.34
C ASN A 37 2.34 1.73 14.48
N ALA A 38 2.51 0.60 15.14
CA ALA A 38 3.47 0.42 16.22
C ALA A 38 4.76 -0.28 15.75
N GLY A 39 4.70 -0.92 14.60
CA GLY A 39 5.75 -1.64 13.91
C GLY A 39 5.81 -1.25 12.43
N THR A 40 6.25 -2.21 11.62
CA THR A 40 6.64 -1.97 10.23
C THR A 40 5.63 -2.59 9.27
N VAL A 41 5.29 -1.84 8.22
CA VAL A 41 4.49 -2.34 7.09
C VAL A 41 5.37 -2.49 5.85
N TYR A 42 5.04 -3.45 5.01
CA TYR A 42 5.82 -3.85 3.85
C TYR A 42 4.95 -3.72 2.60
N LEU A 43 5.50 -3.18 1.51
CA LEU A 43 4.78 -2.98 0.26
C LEU A 43 5.48 -3.72 -0.87
N GLY A 44 4.69 -4.41 -1.69
CA GLY A 44 5.23 -5.19 -2.80
C GLY A 44 4.12 -5.86 -3.61
N ASP A 45 4.44 -7.02 -4.18
CA ASP A 45 3.47 -7.88 -4.86
C ASP A 45 2.86 -8.90 -3.88
N ALA A 46 2.14 -9.90 -4.40
CA ALA A 46 1.47 -10.93 -3.61
C ALA A 46 2.40 -11.75 -2.68
N THR A 47 3.71 -11.65 -2.86
CA THR A 47 4.74 -12.35 -2.06
C THR A 47 5.41 -11.46 -1.02
N VAL A 48 5.00 -10.19 -0.90
CA VAL A 48 5.53 -9.25 0.09
C VAL A 48 5.45 -9.82 1.51
N SER A 49 6.51 -9.62 2.26
CA SER A 49 6.66 -10.15 3.61
C SER A 49 7.57 -9.29 4.48
N SER A 50 7.78 -9.70 5.73
CA SER A 50 8.65 -8.98 6.66
C SER A 50 10.14 -9.01 6.32
N SER A 51 10.57 -9.74 5.29
CA SER A 51 11.95 -9.68 4.78
C SER A 51 12.20 -8.53 3.81
N ASP A 52 11.14 -7.88 3.34
CA ASP A 52 11.23 -6.76 2.40
C ASP A 52 11.54 -5.44 3.12
N PRO A 53 12.02 -4.40 2.40
CA PRO A 53 12.13 -3.07 2.96
C PRO A 53 10.77 -2.56 3.45
N GLY A 54 10.74 -2.12 4.69
CA GLY A 54 9.51 -1.69 5.35
C GLY A 54 9.45 -0.19 5.60
N LEU A 55 8.23 0.27 5.88
CA LEU A 55 7.90 1.63 6.27
C LEU A 55 7.46 1.62 7.73
N VAL A 56 8.03 2.51 8.54
CA VAL A 56 7.53 2.76 9.91
C VAL A 56 6.46 3.85 9.89
N ALA A 57 5.79 4.10 11.01
CA ALA A 57 4.77 5.14 11.12
C ALA A 57 5.22 6.47 10.52
N ASP A 58 4.32 7.08 9.73
CA ASP A 58 4.52 8.32 8.98
C ASP A 58 5.49 8.30 7.78
N ASP A 59 6.24 7.21 7.58
CA ASP A 59 7.03 7.05 6.36
C ASP A 59 6.13 7.06 5.13
N THR A 60 6.68 7.65 4.06
CA THR A 60 5.97 7.83 2.79
C THR A 60 6.82 7.36 1.64
N ILE A 61 6.21 6.63 0.72
CA ILE A 61 6.80 6.25 -0.56
C ILE A 61 5.86 6.66 -1.70
N GLU A 62 6.45 6.94 -2.86
CA GLU A 62 5.70 7.19 -4.08
C GLU A 62 5.89 6.03 -5.05
N LEU A 63 4.77 5.44 -5.48
CA LEU A 63 4.70 4.38 -6.46
C LEU A 63 4.36 4.98 -7.83
N ARG A 64 5.16 4.63 -8.83
CA ARG A 64 4.95 4.99 -10.24
C ARG A 64 5.15 3.75 -11.09
N GLY A 65 4.20 3.47 -11.97
CA GLY A 65 4.28 2.38 -12.95
C GLY A 65 4.39 2.95 -14.36
N HIS A 66 5.13 2.28 -15.25
CA HIS A 66 5.26 2.67 -16.66
C HIS A 66 4.69 1.55 -17.54
N PRO A 67 3.69 1.78 -18.41
CA PRO A 67 3.01 3.06 -18.66
C PRO A 67 1.98 3.46 -17.58
N ASN A 68 1.58 2.52 -16.72
CA ASN A 68 0.59 2.71 -15.65
C ASN A 68 0.90 1.81 -14.44
N LEU A 69 0.31 2.14 -13.29
CA LEU A 69 0.37 1.35 -12.06
C LEU A 69 -1.02 0.77 -11.77
N ASN A 70 -1.15 -0.53 -11.53
CA ASN A 70 -2.40 -1.13 -11.07
C ASN A 70 -2.34 -1.35 -9.55
N LEU A 71 -3.17 -0.65 -8.77
CA LEU A 71 -3.21 -0.83 -7.31
C LEU A 71 -3.81 -2.18 -6.88
N TYR A 72 -4.45 -2.91 -7.79
CA TYR A 72 -4.83 -4.30 -7.57
C TYR A 72 -3.61 -5.21 -7.37
N ASP A 73 -2.52 -4.95 -8.10
CA ASP A 73 -1.30 -5.76 -8.09
C ASP A 73 -0.32 -5.37 -6.97
N VAL A 74 -0.66 -4.33 -6.20
CA VAL A 74 0.11 -3.89 -5.04
C VAL A 74 -0.51 -4.46 -3.77
N PHE A 75 0.32 -5.07 -2.96
CA PHE A 75 -0.04 -5.67 -1.68
C PHE A 75 0.70 -4.98 -0.55
N VAL A 76 0.10 -5.06 0.63
CA VAL A 76 0.68 -4.67 1.90
C VAL A 76 0.67 -5.84 2.87
N ASP A 77 1.78 -6.07 3.55
CA ASP A 77 1.88 -6.93 4.73
C ASP A 77 2.32 -6.08 5.92
N ALA A 78 2.15 -6.60 7.14
CA ALA A 78 2.53 -5.94 8.37
C ALA A 78 3.20 -6.92 9.34
N GLY A 79 4.16 -6.39 10.10
CA GLY A 79 4.77 -7.12 11.22
C GLY A 79 3.82 -7.30 12.41
N THR A 80 2.84 -6.40 12.55
CA THR A 80 1.79 -6.48 13.58
C THR A 80 0.40 -6.39 12.95
N SER A 81 -0.55 -7.19 13.44
CA SER A 81 -1.93 -7.13 12.97
C SER A 81 -2.55 -5.76 13.25
N ALA A 82 -3.52 -5.38 12.41
CA ALA A 82 -4.23 -4.09 12.43
C ALA A 82 -3.41 -2.86 12.00
N GLU A 83 -2.17 -3.05 11.54
CA GLU A 83 -1.37 -1.99 10.90
C GLU A 83 -1.72 -1.81 9.43
N GLY A 84 -1.25 -0.73 8.81
CA GLY A 84 -1.42 -0.58 7.37
C GLY A 84 -1.02 0.78 6.83
N VAL A 85 -1.67 1.18 5.75
CA VAL A 85 -1.29 2.36 4.96
C VAL A 85 -2.49 3.18 4.53
N ASP A 86 -2.25 4.47 4.31
CA ASP A 86 -3.13 5.36 3.58
C ASP A 86 -2.52 5.67 2.21
N VAL A 87 -3.33 5.58 1.17
CA VAL A 87 -2.90 5.67 -0.23
C VAL A 87 -3.63 6.80 -0.91
N TRP A 88 -2.92 7.80 -1.42
CA TRP A 88 -3.47 8.86 -2.27
C TRP A 88 -3.05 8.63 -3.71
N TYR A 89 -3.98 8.71 -4.66
CA TYR A 89 -3.70 8.34 -6.04
C TYR A 89 -4.51 9.16 -7.05
N LEU A 90 -4.00 9.16 -8.28
CA LEU A 90 -4.67 9.75 -9.44
C LEU A 90 -5.04 8.65 -10.43
N GLU A 91 -6.33 8.37 -10.59
CA GLU A 91 -6.79 7.36 -11.55
C GLU A 91 -6.36 7.67 -12.97
N TYR A 92 -6.13 6.61 -13.73
CA TYR A 92 -5.97 6.64 -15.17
C TYR A 92 -7.37 6.58 -15.80
N ALA A 93 -7.70 7.53 -16.69
CA ALA A 93 -9.03 7.63 -17.32
C ALA A 93 -9.16 6.67 -18.50
#